data_AF-A0A350QXW9-F1
#
_entry.id   AF-A0A350QXW9-F1
#
_cell.length_a   1.000
_cell.length_b   1.000
_cell.length_c   1.000
_cell.angle_alpha   90.00
_cell.angle_beta   90.00
_cell.angle_gamma   90.00
#
_symmetry.space_group_name_H-M   'P 1'
#
loop_
_entity.id
_entity.type
_entity.pdbx_description
1 polymer ?
#
loop_
_entity_poly.entity_id
_entity_poly.type
_entity_poly.pdbx_seq_one_letter_code
_entity_poly.pdbx_strand_id
1 'polypeptide(L)'
;MAMKHKTLCTGNEPSLGMPRRNFLQRFGGGLGGLALANMLHAESGQSLHHPAKAKRVIFLFMAGAPSQLELFDHKPKLAELEGKPIPPSVIKGQRYAFW
;
A
#
# COMPACT_ATOMS: atom_id res chain seq x y z
N MET A 1 39.84 44.59 18.65
CA MET A 1 40.16 43.94 19.94
C MET A 1 39.46 42.59 19.98
N ALA A 2 40.16 41.50 19.65
CA ALA A 2 39.61 40.16 19.69
C ALA A 2 39.85 39.56 21.08
N MET A 3 38.78 39.25 21.82
CA MET A 3 38.90 38.49 23.07
C MET A 3 39.21 37.03 22.73
N LYS A 4 40.47 36.62 22.92
CA LYS A 4 40.88 35.22 22.90
C LYS A 4 40.26 34.51 24.10
N HIS A 5 39.24 33.69 23.85
CA HIS A 5 38.74 32.75 24.83
C HIS A 5 39.87 31.74 25.17
N LYS A 6 40.32 31.74 26.42
CA LYS A 6 41.38 30.87 26.92
C LYS A 6 40.90 29.43 26.86
N THR A 7 41.51 28.61 26.00
CA THR A 7 41.22 27.19 25.86
C THR A 7 41.71 26.46 27.11
N LEU A 8 40.80 26.20 28.05
CA LEU A 8 41.06 25.32 29.19
C LEU A 8 40.40 23.97 28.89
N CYS A 9 41.25 22.96 28.71
CA CYS A 9 40.94 21.54 28.68
C CYS A 9 39.98 21.04 27.57
N THR A 10 40.42 21.06 26.31
CA THR A 10 39.83 20.18 25.29
C THR A 10 40.70 18.93 25.18
N GLY A 11 40.24 17.80 25.72
CA GLY A 11 40.83 16.48 25.40
C GLY A 11 40.82 16.20 23.89
N ASN A 12 41.44 15.08 23.47
CA ASN A 12 41.69 14.66 22.07
C ASN A 12 40.98 15.51 21.00
N GLU A 13 41.73 16.41 20.36
CA GLU A 13 41.19 17.24 19.29
C GLU A 13 40.63 16.36 18.17
N PRO A 14 39.41 16.62 17.69
CA PRO A 14 38.86 15.85 16.58
C PRO A 14 39.70 16.12 15.33
N SER A 15 40.22 15.05 14.71
CA SER A 15 41.04 15.12 13.49
C SER A 15 40.39 15.87 12.31
N LEU A 16 39.06 16.00 12.33
CA LEU A 16 38.27 16.70 11.32
C LEU A 16 37.89 18.15 11.70
N GLY A 17 38.40 18.68 12.82
CA GLY A 17 38.09 20.04 13.30
C GLY A 17 36.64 20.26 13.75
N MET A 18 35.84 19.19 13.86
CA MET A 18 34.43 19.26 14.25
C MET A 18 34.14 18.41 15.50
N PRO A 19 33.55 19.00 16.56
CA PRO A 19 33.20 18.22 17.75
C PRO A 19 32.08 17.22 17.45
N ARG A 20 32.17 16.00 18.02
CA ARG A 20 31.21 14.88 17.82
C ARG A 20 29.74 15.30 17.97
N ARG A 21 29.44 16.15 18.96
CA ARG A 21 28.08 16.67 19.20
C ARG A 21 27.53 17.43 17.99
N ASN A 22 28.37 18.25 17.36
CA ASN A 22 27.99 19.09 16.23
C ASN A 22 27.86 18.25 14.95
N PHE A 23 28.70 17.21 14.80
CA PHE A 23 28.53 16.20 13.76
C PHE A 23 27.20 15.44 13.90
N LEU A 24 26.89 14.92 15.10
CA LEU A 24 25.64 14.19 15.36
C LEU A 24 24.40 15.09 15.20
N GLN A 25 24.48 16.35 15.62
CA GLN A 25 23.39 17.32 15.44
C GLN A 25 23.13 17.61 13.96
N ARG A 26 24.18 17.82 13.16
CA ARG A 26 24.06 18.08 11.71
C ARG A 26 23.56 16.85 10.96
N PHE A 27 24.10 15.67 11.26
CA PHE A 27 23.72 14.42 10.60
C PHE A 27 22.29 14.00 10.97
N GLY A 28 21.93 14.05 12.26
CA GLY A 28 20.58 13.73 12.73
C GLY A 28 19.51 14.68 12.18
N GLY A 29 19.81 15.99 12.13
CA GLY A 29 18.89 16.99 11.56
C GLY A 29 18.70 16.84 10.04
N GLY A 30 19.77 16.53 9.30
CA GLY A 30 19.70 16.35 7.84
C GLY A 30 18.92 15.11 7.43
N LEU A 31 19.23 13.95 8.04
CA LEU A 31 18.51 12.71 7.74
C LEU A 31 17.05 12.76 8.20
N GLY A 32 16.78 13.33 9.37
CA GLY A 32 15.42 13.54 9.87
C GLY A 32 14.59 14.43 8.94
N GLY A 33 15.19 15.49 8.41
CA GLY A 33 14.54 16.38 7.44
C GLY A 33 14.16 15.66 6.13
N LEU A 34 15.03 14.79 5.61
CA LEU A 34 14.72 13.98 4.42
C LEU A 34 13.60 12.97 4.67
N ALA A 35 13.60 12.31 5.83
CA ALA A 35 12.54 11.38 6.20
C ALA A 35 11.18 12.09 6.33
N LEU A 36 11.16 13.27 6.95
CA LEU A 36 9.97 14.10 7.07
C LEU A 36 9.46 14.59 5.71
N ALA A 37 10.36 15.04 4.83
CA ALA A 37 10.00 15.45 3.47
C ALA A 37 9.35 14.31 2.69
N ASN A 38 9.84 13.07 2.84
CA ASN A 38 9.24 11.90 2.19
C ASN A 38 7.86 11.55 2.75
N MET A 39 7.65 11.68 4.07
CA MET A 39 6.34 11.47 4.70
C MET A 39 5.33 12.54 4.25
N LEU A 40 5.71 13.81 4.25
CA LEU A 40 4.88 14.91 3.73
C LEU A 40 4.55 14.72 2.25
N HIS A 41 5.51 14.21 1.46
CA HIS A 41 5.27 13.90 0.05
C HIS A 41 4.29 12.73 -0.13
N ALA A 42 4.38 11.69 0.71
CA ALA A 42 3.43 10.58 0.71
C ALA A 42 2.01 11.02 1.11
N GLU A 43 1.88 11.96 2.07
CA GLU A 43 0.59 12.58 2.42
C GLU A 43 0.06 13.50 1.33
N SER A 44 0.95 14.15 0.57
CA SER A 44 0.55 15.08 -0.50
C SER A 44 -0.21 14.41 -1.64
N GLY A 45 -0.30 13.07 -1.65
CA GLY A 45 -1.18 12.28 -2.49
C GLY A 45 -0.91 12.52 -3.97
N GLN A 46 -0.26 11.58 -4.65
CA GLN A 46 -0.24 11.62 -6.11
C GLN A 46 -1.66 11.85 -6.61
N SER A 47 -1.86 12.96 -7.33
CA SER A 47 -3.19 13.38 -7.76
C SER A 47 -3.71 12.31 -8.70
N LEU A 48 -4.59 11.45 -8.20
CA LEU A 48 -5.37 10.58 -9.04
C LEU A 48 -6.11 11.49 -10.02
N HIS A 49 -6.11 11.15 -11.31
CA HIS A 49 -6.90 11.87 -12.32
C HIS A 49 -8.37 12.03 -11.90
N HIS A 50 -8.86 11.13 -11.03
CA HIS A 50 -10.15 11.23 -10.36
C HIS A 50 -10.01 10.96 -8.86
N PRO A 51 -10.74 11.68 -8.00
CA PRO A 51 -10.73 11.39 -6.57
C PRO A 51 -11.22 9.97 -6.29
N ALA A 52 -10.54 9.27 -5.39
CA ALA A 52 -10.96 7.93 -4.96
C ALA A 52 -12.35 8.02 -4.29
N LYS A 53 -13.37 7.44 -4.94
CA LYS A 53 -14.74 7.42 -4.41
C LYS A 53 -14.96 6.36 -3.32
N ALA A 54 -14.24 5.24 -3.39
CA ALA A 54 -14.36 4.14 -2.44
C ALA A 54 -13.19 4.13 -1.46
N LYS A 55 -13.48 4.11 -0.15
CA LYS A 55 -12.46 4.09 0.92
C LYS A 55 -12.01 2.68 1.29
N ARG A 56 -12.88 1.67 1.14
CA ARG A 56 -12.66 0.26 1.51
C ARG A 56 -13.48 -0.62 0.56
N VAL A 57 -12.91 -1.76 0.15
CA VAL A 57 -13.57 -2.76 -0.70
C VAL A 57 -13.42 -4.12 -0.05
N ILE A 58 -14.52 -4.85 0.13
CA ILE A 58 -14.52 -6.25 0.56
C ILE A 58 -14.86 -7.10 -0.66
N PHE A 59 -13.97 -8.00 -1.04
CA PHE A 59 -14.15 -8.90 -2.18
C PHE A 59 -14.28 -10.34 -1.70
N LEU A 60 -15.39 -10.99 -2.04
CA LEU A 60 -15.77 -12.32 -1.56
C LEU A 60 -15.71 -13.30 -2.73
N PHE A 61 -14.89 -14.35 -2.61
CA PHE A 61 -14.89 -15.50 -3.53
C PHE A 61 -15.74 -16.62 -2.94
N MET A 62 -16.92 -16.83 -3.50
CA MET A 62 -17.85 -17.87 -3.05
C MET A 62 -18.03 -18.91 -4.16
N ALA A 63 -17.79 -20.17 -3.84
CA ALA A 63 -18.11 -21.27 -4.76
C ALA A 63 -19.63 -21.40 -4.89
N GLY A 64 -20.15 -21.28 -6.12
CA GLY A 64 -21.58 -21.39 -6.42
C GLY A 64 -22.38 -20.08 -6.33
N ALA A 65 -21.75 -18.95 -6.02
CA ALA A 65 -22.41 -17.65 -6.14
C ALA A 65 -22.45 -17.19 -7.62
N PRO A 66 -23.52 -16.50 -8.06
CA PRO A 66 -23.56 -15.91 -9.39
C PRO A 66 -22.43 -14.88 -9.53
N SER A 67 -21.74 -14.90 -10.67
CA SER A 67 -20.72 -13.89 -10.94
C SER A 67 -21.36 -12.50 -10.99
N GLN A 68 -20.57 -11.43 -10.76
CA GLN A 68 -21.07 -10.06 -10.86
C GLN A 68 -21.76 -9.77 -12.21
N LEU A 69 -21.31 -10.44 -13.28
CA LEU A 69 -21.89 -10.32 -14.62
C LEU A 69 -23.27 -10.99 -14.73
N GLU A 70 -23.51 -12.02 -13.93
CA GLU A 70 -24.72 -12.84 -13.98
C GLU A 70 -25.87 -12.27 -13.13
N LEU A 71 -25.57 -11.36 -12.18
CA LEU A 71 -26.54 -10.89 -11.19
C LEU A 71 -27.66 -10.01 -11.77
N PHE A 72 -27.42 -9.38 -12.92
CA PHE A 72 -28.36 -8.44 -13.54
C PHE A 72 -28.88 -8.91 -14.90
N ASP A 73 -28.56 -10.13 -15.32
CA ASP A 73 -29.03 -10.70 -16.58
C ASP A 73 -30.26 -11.58 -16.35
N HIS A 74 -31.41 -11.17 -16.88
CA HIS A 74 -32.65 -11.91 -16.72
C HIS A 74 -32.67 -13.12 -17.67
N LYS A 75 -32.48 -14.32 -17.10
CA LYS A 75 -32.40 -15.60 -17.84
C LYS A 75 -33.64 -16.47 -17.57
N PRO A 76 -34.77 -16.26 -18.28
CA PRO A 76 -36.03 -16.98 -18.01
C PRO A 76 -35.89 -18.49 -18.21
N LYS A 77 -35.04 -18.90 -19.15
CA LYS A 77 -34.80 -20.32 -19.44
C LYS A 77 -34.08 -21.06 -18.31
N LEU A 78 -33.33 -20.37 -17.45
CA LEU A 78 -32.74 -21.00 -16.26
C LEU A 78 -33.80 -21.30 -15.20
N ALA A 79 -34.80 -20.43 -15.04
CA ALA A 79 -35.94 -20.68 -14.16
C ALA A 79 -36.77 -21.88 -14.65
N GLU A 80 -36.98 -22.02 -15.95
CA GLU A 80 -37.68 -23.19 -16.53
C GLU A 80 -36.92 -24.51 -16.38
N LEU A 81 -35.59 -24.44 -16.27
CA LEU A 81 -34.70 -25.60 -16.16
C LEU A 81 -34.28 -25.89 -14.72
N GLU A 82 -34.78 -25.12 -13.76
CA GLU A 82 -34.50 -25.31 -12.34
C GLU A 82 -34.92 -26.72 -11.88
N GLY A 83 -34.04 -27.38 -11.15
CA GLY A 83 -34.25 -28.75 -10.63
C GLY A 83 -34.17 -29.87 -11.67
N LYS A 84 -33.97 -29.58 -12.96
CA LYS A 84 -33.75 -30.61 -13.98
C LYS A 84 -32.30 -31.09 -13.97
N PRO A 85 -32.05 -32.40 -14.19
CA PRO A 85 -30.68 -32.90 -14.31
C PRO A 85 -29.99 -32.27 -15.52
N ILE A 86 -28.70 -32.01 -15.38
CA ILE A 86 -27.89 -31.40 -16.43
C ILE A 86 -27.89 -32.32 -17.66
N PRO A 87 -28.21 -31.82 -18.86
CA PRO A 87 -28.28 -32.65 -20.05
C PRO A 87 -26.90 -33.25 -20.39
N PRO A 88 -26.84 -34.49 -20.92
CA PRO A 88 -25.57 -35.16 -21.26
C PRO A 88 -24.70 -34.39 -22.27
N SER A 89 -25.31 -33.51 -23.07
CA SER A 89 -24.62 -32.65 -24.03
C SER A 89 -23.66 -31.66 -23.38
N VAL A 90 -23.95 -31.24 -22.14
CA VAL A 90 -23.17 -30.25 -21.39
C VAL A 90 -22.07 -30.91 -20.56
N ILE A 91 -22.31 -32.12 -20.06
CA ILE A 91 -21.38 -32.83 -19.16
C ILE A 91 -20.13 -33.36 -19.89
N LYS A 92 -20.20 -33.66 -21.20
CA LYS A 92 -19.17 -34.31 -22.07
C LYS A 92 -17.71 -34.30 -21.54
N GLY A 93 -17.42 -35.13 -20.54
CA GLY A 93 -16.09 -35.31 -19.96
C GLY A 93 -15.53 -34.14 -19.13
N GLN A 94 -16.32 -33.10 -18.84
CA GLN A 94 -15.87 -31.99 -17.99
C GLN A 94 -15.99 -32.36 -16.50
N ARG A 95 -14.89 -32.17 -15.77
CA ARG A 95 -14.86 -32.37 -14.33
C ARG A 95 -15.27 -31.08 -13.63
N TYR A 96 -16.47 -31.05 -13.07
CA TYR A 96 -16.91 -29.91 -12.27
C TYR A 96 -16.20 -29.91 -10.91
N ALA A 97 -16.04 -28.72 -10.32
CA ALA A 97 -15.33 -28.56 -9.05
C ALA A 97 -16.08 -29.18 -7.86
N PHE A 98 -17.33 -29.59 -8.07
CA PHE A 98 -18.21 -30.18 -7.09
C PHE A 98 -18.72 -31.51 -7.67
N TRP A 99 -18.71 -32.54 -6.84
CA TRP A 99 -18.95 -33.94 -7.19
C TRP A 99 -20.40 -34.24 -7.55
#